data_AF-A0A386UR35-F1
#
_entry.id   AF-A0A386UR35-F1
#
_cell.length_a   1.000
_cell.length_b   1.000
_cell.length_c   1.000
_cell.angle_alpha   90.00
_cell.angle_beta   90.00
_cell.angle_gamma   90.00
#
_symmetry.space_group_name_H-M   'P 1'
#
loop_
_entity.id
_entity.type
_entity.pdbx_description
1 polymer ?
#
loop_
_entity_poly.entity_id
_entity_poly.type
_entity_poly.pdbx_seq_one_letter_code
_entity_poly.pdbx_strand_id
1 'polypeptide(L)'
;MPYARSPRHVMAAPPTTEEVREAWIYLVARALVVRQEMMDRAGEGFAFNMITYNPLGSANFVNPNFDVAYLEGWIALDEHSYAVIDVPKVEGR
;
A
#
# COMPACT_ATOMS: atom_id res chain seq x y z
N MET A 1 38.20 -11.41 41.38
CA MET A 1 37.52 -11.22 40.09
C MET A 1 36.02 -11.07 40.35
N PRO A 2 35.44 -9.86 40.44
CA PRO A 2 33.99 -9.72 40.61
C PRO A 2 33.27 -9.90 39.26
N TYR A 3 32.27 -10.77 39.25
CA TYR A 3 31.42 -11.08 38.10
C TYR A 3 30.61 -9.83 37.70
N ALA A 4 30.73 -9.36 36.46
CA ALA A 4 29.94 -8.25 35.95
C ALA A 4 28.45 -8.65 35.95
N ARG A 5 27.59 -7.85 36.59
CA ARG A 5 26.13 -8.07 36.53
C ARG A 5 25.66 -7.88 35.09
N SER A 6 25.02 -8.90 34.52
CA SER A 6 24.33 -8.79 33.24
C SER A 6 23.34 -7.61 33.25
N PRO A 7 23.21 -6.87 32.12
CA PRO A 7 22.27 -5.77 32.04
C PRO A 7 20.86 -6.27 32.31
N ARG A 8 20.16 -5.65 33.28
CA ARG A 8 18.74 -5.92 33.51
C ARG A 8 17.99 -5.49 32.25
N HIS A 9 17.33 -6.44 31.59
CA HIS A 9 16.35 -6.13 30.55
C HIS A 9 15.23 -5.34 31.23
N VAL A 10 15.15 -4.04 30.97
CA VAL A 10 14.04 -3.22 31.44
C VAL A 10 12.82 -3.68 30.64
N MET A 11 11.88 -4.36 31.31
CA MET A 11 10.61 -4.68 30.69
C MET A 11 9.91 -3.37 30.36
N ALA A 12 9.62 -3.14 29.08
CA ALA A 12 8.79 -2.02 28.68
C ALA A 12 7.45 -2.09 29.43
N ALA A 13 6.93 -0.94 29.84
CA ALA A 13 5.60 -0.88 30.42
C ALA A 13 4.59 -1.48 29.43
N PRO A 14 3.55 -2.20 29.90
CA PRO A 14 2.48 -2.66 29.04
C PRO A 14 1.89 -1.49 28.24
N PRO A 15 1.52 -1.69 26.97
CA PRO A 15 0.89 -0.64 26.19
C PRO A 15 -0.44 -0.22 26.82
N THR A 16 -0.72 1.06 26.77
CA THR A 16 -2.01 1.64 27.14
C THR A 16 -3.08 1.21 26.14
N THR A 17 -4.35 1.29 26.55
CA THR A 17 -5.49 1.04 25.65
C THR A 17 -5.44 1.92 24.40
N GLU A 18 -4.98 3.16 24.55
CA GLU A 18 -4.84 4.10 23.45
C GLU A 18 -3.80 3.62 22.43
N GLU A 19 -2.61 3.24 22.90
CA GLU A 19 -1.55 2.70 22.03
C GLU A 19 -2.00 1.44 21.30
N VAL A 20 -2.77 0.57 21.97
CA VAL A 20 -3.36 -0.62 21.33
C VAL A 20 -4.35 -0.23 20.24
N ARG A 21 -5.21 0.76 20.49
CA ARG A 21 -6.19 1.24 19.50
C ARG A 21 -5.52 1.84 18.27
N GLU A 22 -4.55 2.73 18.47
CA GLU A 22 -3.82 3.37 17.37
C GLU A 22 -3.01 2.34 16.57
N ALA A 23 -2.35 1.40 17.25
CA ALA A 23 -1.65 0.30 16.58
C ALA A 23 -2.61 -0.58 15.77
N TRP A 24 -3.81 -0.87 16.29
CA TRP A 24 -4.82 -1.64 15.57
C TRP A 24 -5.27 -0.93 14.29
N ILE A 25 -5.60 0.37 14.36
CA ILE A 25 -6.01 1.15 13.19
C ILE A 25 -4.89 1.18 12.15
N TYR A 26 -3.66 1.45 12.58
CA TYR A 26 -2.48 1.49 11.72
C TYR A 26 -2.24 0.14 11.00
N LEU A 27 -2.29 -0.96 11.74
CA LEU A 27 -2.03 -2.30 11.19
C LEU A 27 -3.16 -2.76 10.28
N VAL A 28 -4.42 -2.54 10.64
CA VAL A 28 -5.56 -2.91 9.78
C VAL A 28 -5.55 -2.13 8.48
N ALA A 29 -5.32 -0.81 8.52
CA ALA A 29 -5.24 0.00 7.30
C ALA A 29 -4.15 -0.52 6.34
N ARG A 30 -2.96 -0.83 6.86
CA ARG A 30 -1.86 -1.41 6.05
C ARG A 30 -2.18 -2.82 5.55
N ALA A 31 -2.79 -3.66 6.37
CA ALA A 31 -3.16 -5.02 5.99
C ALA A 31 -4.16 -5.01 4.82
N LEU A 32 -5.09 -4.05 4.79
CA LEU A 32 -6.04 -3.91 3.67
C LEU A 32 -5.35 -3.50 2.37
N VAL A 33 -4.36 -2.59 2.42
CA VAL A 33 -3.57 -2.20 1.23
C VAL A 33 -2.76 -3.38 0.70
N VAL A 34 -2.04 -4.10 1.58
CA VAL A 34 -1.26 -5.29 1.19
C VAL A 34 -2.17 -6.37 0.61
N ARG A 35 -3.36 -6.57 1.20
CA ARG A 35 -4.34 -7.50 0.65
C ARG A 35 -4.77 -7.11 -0.76
N GLN A 36 -5.02 -5.83 -1.04
CA GLN A 36 -5.35 -5.37 -2.39
C GLN A 36 -4.18 -5.60 -3.37
N GLU A 37 -2.96 -5.23 -2.98
CA GLU A 37 -1.76 -5.49 -3.80
C GLU A 37 -1.64 -6.97 -4.16
N MET A 38 -1.84 -7.87 -3.18
CA MET A 38 -1.79 -9.32 -3.41
C MET A 38 -2.88 -9.80 -4.36
N MET A 39 -4.09 -9.23 -4.29
CA MET A 39 -5.18 -9.56 -5.22
C MET A 39 -4.85 -9.08 -6.65
N ASP A 40 -4.36 -7.85 -6.79
CA ASP A 40 -4.00 -7.28 -8.08
C ASP A 40 -2.80 -8.01 -8.72
N ARG A 41 -1.84 -8.45 -7.90
CA ARG A 41 -0.69 -9.28 -8.31
C ARG A 41 -1.10 -10.63 -8.89
N ALA A 42 -2.26 -11.15 -8.51
CA ALA A 42 -2.81 -12.38 -9.07
C ALA A 42 -3.53 -12.14 -10.41
N GLY A 43 -3.75 -10.88 -10.79
CA GLY A 43 -4.33 -10.48 -12.07
C GLY A 43 -3.40 -10.73 -13.26
N GLU A 44 -3.99 -10.95 -14.42
CA GLU A 44 -3.24 -11.13 -15.67
C GLU A 44 -2.50 -9.85 -16.05
N GLY A 45 -1.24 -9.98 -16.47
CA GLY A 45 -0.44 -8.85 -16.94
C GLY A 45 0.06 -7.91 -15.84
N PHE A 46 -0.06 -8.26 -14.56
CA PHE A 46 0.45 -7.44 -13.45
C PHE A 46 1.95 -7.17 -13.60
N ALA A 47 2.32 -5.90 -13.46
CA ALA A 47 3.69 -5.46 -13.27
C ALA A 47 3.73 -4.19 -12.40
N PHE A 48 4.74 -4.09 -11.54
CA PHE A 48 5.04 -2.83 -10.87
C PHE A 48 5.52 -1.79 -11.88
N ASN A 49 5.24 -0.53 -11.58
CA ASN A 49 5.62 0.63 -12.39
C ASN A 49 5.06 0.58 -13.83
N MET A 50 3.95 -0.14 -14.03
CA MET A 50 3.19 -0.18 -15.26
C MET A 50 1.74 0.23 -14.99
N ILE A 51 1.20 1.08 -15.86
CA ILE A 51 -0.20 1.49 -15.80
C ILE A 51 -1.04 0.48 -16.61
N THR A 52 -2.05 -0.07 -15.97
CA THR A 52 -3.10 -0.89 -16.56
C THR A 52 -4.29 -0.01 -16.92
N TYR A 53 -4.78 -0.16 -18.15
CA TYR A 53 -6.03 0.42 -18.59
C TYR A 53 -7.14 -0.62 -18.45
N ASN A 54 -8.19 -0.28 -17.70
CA ASN A 54 -9.40 -1.07 -17.61
C ASN A 54 -10.45 -0.46 -18.53
N PRO A 55 -10.84 -1.13 -19.63
CA PRO A 55 -11.90 -0.65 -20.50
C PRO A 55 -13.19 -0.31 -19.75
N LEU A 56 -13.90 0.72 -20.21
CA LEU A 56 -15.21 1.05 -19.66
C LEU A 56 -16.13 -0.19 -19.74
N GLY A 57 -16.73 -0.54 -18.60
CA GLY A 57 -17.59 -1.72 -18.47
C GLY A 57 -16.87 -3.05 -18.21
N SER A 58 -15.53 -3.10 -18.17
CA SER A 58 -14.78 -4.31 -17.75
C SER A 58 -14.51 -4.36 -16.23
N ALA A 59 -14.83 -3.28 -15.53
CA ALA A 59 -14.60 -3.11 -14.10
C ALA A 59 -15.67 -3.86 -13.25
N ASN A 60 -15.26 -4.92 -12.56
CA ASN A 60 -16.08 -5.61 -11.54
C ASN A 60 -15.94 -4.96 -10.13
N PHE A 61 -15.70 -3.65 -10.06
CA PHE A 61 -15.56 -2.93 -8.79
C PHE A 61 -16.91 -2.44 -8.28
N VAL A 62 -16.98 -2.10 -6.99
CA VAL A 62 -18.20 -1.56 -6.39
C VAL A 62 -18.41 -0.12 -6.86
N ASN A 63 -19.51 0.14 -7.56
CA ASN A 63 -19.89 1.46 -8.11
C ASN A 63 -18.86 2.07 -9.10
N PRO A 64 -18.73 1.53 -10.34
CA PRO A 64 -17.90 2.14 -11.38
C PRO A 64 -18.46 3.51 -11.79
N ASN A 65 -17.58 4.51 -11.93
CA ASN A 65 -17.92 5.79 -12.53
C ASN A 65 -17.84 5.64 -14.06
N PHE A 66 -18.98 5.69 -14.75
CA PHE A 66 -19.03 5.52 -16.20
C PHE A 66 -18.62 6.77 -17.00
N ASP A 67 -18.51 7.92 -16.33
CA ASP A 67 -18.17 9.20 -16.97
C ASP A 67 -16.66 9.46 -16.99
N VAL A 68 -15.84 8.55 -16.44
CA VAL A 68 -14.39 8.73 -16.30
C VAL A 68 -13.66 7.48 -16.76
N ALA A 69 -12.71 7.66 -17.69
CA ALA A 69 -11.74 6.62 -18.02
C ALA A 69 -10.78 6.43 -16.84
N TYR A 70 -10.66 5.20 -16.35
CA TYR A 70 -9.88 4.85 -15.18
C TYR A 70 -8.60 4.09 -15.58
N LEU A 71 -7.48 4.51 -14.99
CA LEU A 71 -6.15 3.92 -15.15
C LEU A 71 -5.64 3.58 -13.74
N GLU A 72 -5.02 2.42 -13.58
CA GLU A 72 -4.45 2.00 -12.29
C GLU A 72 -3.07 1.37 -12.43
N GLY A 73 -2.29 1.37 -11.36
CA GLY A 73 -0.98 0.73 -11.33
C GLY A 73 -0.35 0.83 -9.96
N TRP A 74 0.50 -0.15 -9.64
CA TRP A 74 1.28 -0.16 -8.40
C TRP A 74 2.67 0.40 -8.64
N ILE A 75 3.08 1.40 -7.85
CA ILE A 75 4.39 2.02 -7.95
C ILE A 75 5.29 1.48 -6.85
N ALA A 76 6.40 0.86 -7.23
CA ALA A 76 7.41 0.33 -6.32
C ALA A 76 8.63 1.25 -6.30
N LEU A 77 9.03 1.65 -5.09
CA LEU A 77 10.19 2.50 -4.80
C LEU A 77 10.97 1.95 -3.62
N ASP A 78 12.24 2.31 -3.55
CA ASP A 78 13.17 2.05 -2.45
C ASP A 78 14.04 3.29 -2.20
N GLU A 79 15.01 3.17 -1.29
CA GLU A 79 15.93 4.25 -0.91
C GLU A 79 16.83 4.74 -2.07
N HIS A 80 16.82 4.04 -3.22
CA HIS A 80 17.70 4.28 -4.35
C HIS A 80 16.96 4.53 -5.67
N SER A 81 15.62 4.61 -5.63
CA SER A 81 14.80 4.76 -6.83
C SER A 81 13.79 5.90 -6.72
N TYR A 82 13.40 6.41 -7.88
CA TYR A 82 12.31 7.37 -8.03
C TYR A 82 11.44 6.96 -9.22
N ALA A 83 10.17 7.35 -9.20
CA ALA A 83 9.23 7.15 -10.30
C ALA A 83 8.79 8.51 -10.83
N VAL A 84 8.64 8.60 -12.14
CA VAL A 84 8.06 9.77 -12.82
C VAL A 84 6.77 9.30 -13.48
N ILE A 85 5.69 10.04 -13.24
CA ILE A 85 4.41 9.81 -13.89
C ILE A 85 4.15 11.00 -14.81
N ASP A 86 4.26 10.78 -16.11
CA ASP A 86 3.93 11.80 -17.09
C ASP A 86 2.43 11.78 -17.36
N VAL A 87 1.76 12.87 -16.99
CA VAL A 87 0.34 13.08 -17.30
C VAL A 87 0.27 13.92 -18.58
N PRO A 88 -0.13 13.33 -19.72
CA PRO A 88 -0.17 14.08 -20.97
C PRO A 88 -1.29 15.12 -20.94
N LYS A 89 -1.12 16.17 -21.74
CA LYS A 89 -2.15 17.18 -21.95
C LYS A 89 -3.41 16.55 -22.56
N VAL A 90 -4.57 17.02 -22.08
CA VAL A 90 -5.90 16.74 -22.66
C VAL A 90 -6.04 17.46 -24.00
N GLU A 91 -6.25 16.70 -25.08
CA GLU A 91 -6.57 17.22 -26.42
C GLU A 91 -7.63 16.33 -27.10
N GLY A 92 -8.35 16.87 -28.09
CA GLY A 92 -9.40 16.16 -28.84
C GLY A 92 -10.74 16.01 -28.11
N ARG A 93 -10.91 16.75 -27.02
CA ARG A 93 -11.97 16.73 -25.99
C ARG A 93 -11.82 18.00 -25.15
#